data_AF-A0A8B9FNM6-F1
#
_entry.id   AF-A0A8B9FNM6-F1
#
_cell.length_a   1.000
_cell.length_b   1.000
_cell.length_c   1.000
_cell.angle_alpha   90.00
_cell.angle_beta   90.00
_cell.angle_gamma   90.00
#
_symmetry.space_group_name_H-M   'P 1'
#
loop_
_entity.id
_entity.type
_entity.pdbx_description
1 polymer ?
#
loop_
_entity_poly.entity_id
_entity_poly.type
_entity_poly.pdbx_seq_one_letter_code
_entity_poly.pdbx_strand_id
1 'polypeptide(L)'
;MKNSVHLVLFLPFSLQHLLKDDLDSVLSAVQSKNKSLEEDLKRAFNEQQKKILQLKIYKKKLLTALGKFLEEHFPSPEKGGSKKKSQNSSLFLTSLTNILVDKSVSTPHEPYVPIDDSFWPPYLELLLRHGIAQRHPENPDRIRLEAFHE
;
A
#
# COMPACT_ATOMS: atom_id res chain seq x y z
N MET A 1 22.85 -34.56 36.09
CA MET A 1 21.46 -34.07 35.95
C MET A 1 20.41 -35.19 36.12
N LYS A 2 20.56 -36.10 37.11
CA LYS A 2 19.66 -37.27 37.31
C LYS A 2 18.83 -37.21 38.61
N ASN A 3 18.74 -36.05 39.26
CA ASN A 3 18.13 -35.95 40.60
C ASN A 3 16.72 -35.32 40.61
N SER A 4 16.23 -34.80 39.48
CA SER A 4 14.93 -34.11 39.45
C SER A 4 13.73 -35.06 39.41
N VAL A 5 13.90 -36.25 38.82
CA VAL A 5 12.82 -37.23 38.64
C VAL A 5 12.52 -38.00 39.94
N HIS A 6 13.51 -38.11 40.84
CA HIS A 6 13.39 -38.87 42.09
C HIS A 6 12.61 -38.13 43.18
N LEU A 7 12.54 -36.80 43.13
CA LEU A 7 11.81 -35.97 44.11
C LEU A 7 10.29 -36.01 43.90
N VAL A 8 9.82 -36.24 42.68
CA VAL A 8 8.38 -36.29 42.36
C VAL A 8 7.72 -37.54 42.92
N LEU A 9 8.44 -38.66 43.01
CA LEU A 9 7.94 -39.94 43.52
C LEU A 9 7.71 -39.98 45.04
N PHE A 10 8.22 -39.00 45.80
CA PHE A 10 8.06 -38.90 47.26
C PHE A 10 6.96 -37.91 47.69
N LEU A 11 6.28 -37.26 46.74
CA LEU A 11 5.17 -36.35 47.07
C LEU A 11 3.94 -37.16 47.52
N PRO A 12 3.24 -36.74 48.59
CA PRO A 12 1.98 -37.35 49.00
C PRO A 12 0.96 -37.30 47.85
N PHE A 13 0.19 -38.37 47.70
CA PHE A 13 -0.75 -38.59 46.59
C PHE A 13 -1.68 -37.40 46.32
N SER A 14 -2.14 -36.72 47.38
CA SER A 14 -2.97 -35.51 47.28
C SER A 14 -2.29 -34.34 46.57
N LEU A 15 -0.97 -34.17 46.74
CA LEU A 15 -0.22 -33.14 46.03
C LEU A 15 0.02 -33.51 44.56
N GLN A 16 0.14 -34.80 44.25
CA GLN A 16 0.27 -35.26 42.86
C GLN A 16 -1.02 -34.99 42.06
N HIS A 17 -2.18 -35.22 42.66
CA HIS A 17 -3.48 -34.93 42.04
C HIS A 17 -3.69 -33.42 41.85
N LEU A 18 -3.35 -32.60 42.86
CA LEU A 18 -3.46 -31.14 42.76
C LEU A 18 -2.58 -30.57 41.63
N LEU A 19 -1.34 -31.04 41.52
CA LEU A 19 -0.44 -30.63 40.43
C LEU A 19 -0.98 -31.06 39.06
N LYS A 20 -1.65 -32.21 38.98
CA LYS A 20 -2.29 -32.69 37.76
C LYS A 20 -3.48 -31.81 37.36
N ASP A 21 -4.33 -31.45 38.32
CA ASP A 21 -5.49 -30.57 38.10
C ASP A 21 -5.05 -29.16 37.67
N ASP A 22 -4.05 -28.60 38.34
CA ASP A 22 -3.48 -27.29 37.98
C ASP A 22 -2.87 -27.31 36.58
N LEU A 23 -2.17 -28.38 36.22
CA LEU A 23 -1.59 -28.53 34.89
C LEU A 23 -2.67 -28.62 33.81
N ASP A 24 -3.73 -29.38 34.04
CA ASP A 24 -4.83 -29.53 33.09
C ASP A 24 -5.65 -28.22 32.96
N SER A 25 -5.80 -27.48 34.05
CA SER A 25 -6.40 -26.13 34.07
C SER A 25 -5.57 -25.15 33.24
N VAL A 26 -4.24 -25.11 33.45
CA VAL A 26 -3.33 -24.26 32.67
C VAL A 26 -3.32 -24.66 31.20
N LEU A 27 -3.27 -25.96 30.88
CA LEU A 27 -3.32 -26.45 29.51
C LEU A 27 -4.59 -25.98 28.80
N SER A 28 -5.74 -26.13 29.45
CA SER A 28 -7.03 -25.70 28.92
C SER A 28 -7.07 -24.18 28.70
N ALA A 29 -6.55 -23.40 29.64
CA ALA A 29 -6.46 -21.95 29.52
C ALA A 29 -5.55 -21.51 28.36
N VAL A 30 -4.40 -22.17 28.16
CA VAL A 30 -3.48 -21.89 27.05
C VAL A 30 -4.13 -22.25 25.71
N GLN A 31 -4.79 -23.40 25.60
CA GLN A 31 -5.49 -23.81 24.38
C GLN A 31 -6.61 -22.84 24.01
N SER A 32 -7.42 -22.44 25.00
CA SER A 32 -8.48 -21.44 24.80
C SER A 32 -7.91 -20.10 24.33
N LYS A 33 -6.83 -19.60 24.96
CA LYS A 33 -6.16 -18.37 24.55
C LYS A 33 -5.59 -18.46 23.14
N ASN A 34 -4.94 -19.57 22.78
CA ASN A 34 -4.40 -19.78 21.44
C ASN A 34 -5.51 -19.72 20.39
N LYS A 35 -6.64 -20.39 20.63
CA LYS A 35 -7.80 -20.35 19.72
C LYS A 35 -8.35 -18.93 19.56
N SER A 36 -8.51 -18.19 20.66
CA SER A 36 -8.96 -16.80 20.62
C SER A 36 -8.00 -15.92 19.81
N LEU A 37 -6.69 -16.06 20.02
CA LEU A 37 -5.66 -15.32 19.29
C LEU A 37 -5.68 -15.64 17.79
N GLU A 38 -5.87 -16.89 17.40
CA GLU A 38 -6.01 -17.28 15.99
C GLU A 38 -7.23 -16.62 15.34
N GLU A 39 -8.37 -16.60 16.04
CA GLU A 39 -9.60 -15.96 15.57
C GLU A 39 -9.42 -14.43 15.43
N ASP A 40 -8.80 -13.79 16.42
CA ASP A 40 -8.50 -12.35 16.41
C ASP A 40 -7.53 -11.98 15.29
N LEU A 41 -6.46 -12.76 15.09
CA LEU A 41 -5.52 -12.56 13.99
C LEU A 41 -6.22 -12.70 12.64
N LYS A 42 -7.07 -13.72 12.47
CA LYS A 42 -7.83 -13.93 11.24
C LYS A 42 -8.78 -12.76 10.96
N ARG A 43 -9.45 -12.26 11.99
CA ARG A 43 -10.32 -11.09 11.88
C ARG A 43 -9.53 -9.85 11.48
N ALA A 44 -8.44 -9.54 12.17
CA ALA A 44 -7.59 -8.39 11.87
C ALA A 44 -7.03 -8.46 10.45
N PHE A 45 -6.58 -9.64 10.01
CA PHE A 45 -6.09 -9.85 8.65
C PHE A 45 -7.17 -9.58 7.59
N ASN A 46 -8.39 -10.11 7.80
CA ASN A 46 -9.52 -9.88 6.89
C ASN A 46 -9.90 -8.38 6.80
N GLU A 47 -9.88 -7.67 7.93
CA GLU A 47 -10.13 -6.24 7.96
C GLU A 47 -9.07 -5.46 7.17
N GLN A 48 -7.78 -5.82 7.29
CA GLN A 48 -6.70 -5.22 6.50
C GLN A 48 -6.85 -5.51 5.01
N GLN A 49 -7.17 -6.75 4.62
CA GLN A 49 -7.43 -7.12 3.23
C GLN A 49 -8.59 -6.29 2.64
N LYS A 50 -9.67 -6.10 3.39
CA LYS A 50 -10.80 -5.26 2.98
C LYS A 50 -10.36 -3.81 2.74
N LYS A 51 -9.55 -3.23 3.63
CA LYS A 51 -9.01 -1.86 3.47
C LYS A 51 -8.15 -1.74 2.20
N ILE A 52 -7.26 -2.70 1.96
CA ILE A 52 -6.43 -2.73 0.74
C ILE A 52 -7.30 -2.77 -0.52
N LEU A 53 -8.35 -3.61 -0.54
CA LEU A 53 -9.28 -3.68 -1.67
C LEU A 53 -10.03 -2.36 -1.88
N GLN A 54 -10.50 -1.72 -0.81
CA GLN A 54 -11.16 -0.42 -0.90
C GLN A 54 -10.23 0.66 -1.48
N LEU A 55 -8.97 0.70 -1.04
CA LEU A 55 -7.97 1.64 -1.59
C LEU A 55 -7.72 1.40 -3.08
N LYS A 56 -7.63 0.14 -3.52
CA LYS A 56 -7.49 -0.20 -4.95
C LYS A 56 -8.69 0.28 -5.77
N ILE A 57 -9.90 0.09 -5.26
CA ILE A 57 -11.13 0.56 -5.93
C ILE A 57 -11.14 2.09 -6.01
N TYR A 58 -10.79 2.76 -4.91
CA TYR A 58 -10.71 4.22 -4.87
C TYR A 58 -9.68 4.77 -5.87
N LYS A 59 -8.45 4.24 -5.89
CA LYS A 59 -7.41 4.60 -6.87
C LYS A 59 -7.94 4.46 -8.31
N LYS A 60 -8.59 3.34 -8.63
CA LYS A 60 -9.15 3.11 -9.98
C LYS A 60 -10.23 4.14 -10.33
N LYS A 61 -11.16 4.42 -9.41
CA LYS A 61 -12.23 5.42 -9.63
C LYS A 61 -11.63 6.81 -9.88
N LEU A 62 -10.64 7.20 -9.07
CA LEU A 62 -9.94 8.47 -9.20
C LEU A 62 -9.24 8.61 -10.55
N LEU A 63 -8.43 7.62 -10.95
CA LEU A 63 -7.76 7.61 -12.24
C LEU A 63 -8.74 7.63 -13.42
N THR A 64 -9.87 6.93 -13.29
CA THR A 64 -10.92 6.94 -14.33
C THR A 64 -11.57 8.31 -14.45
N ALA A 65 -11.90 8.96 -13.33
CA ALA A 65 -12.50 10.29 -13.33
C ALA A 65 -11.52 11.35 -13.89
N LEU A 66 -10.25 11.26 -13.50
CA LEU A 66 -9.19 12.11 -14.04
C LEU A 66 -9.04 11.91 -15.57
N GLY A 67 -8.98 10.66 -16.04
CA GLY A 67 -8.92 10.37 -17.47
C GLY A 67 -10.07 11.00 -18.26
N LYS A 68 -11.30 10.89 -17.77
CA LYS A 68 -12.48 11.53 -18.39
C LYS A 68 -12.39 13.06 -18.42
N PHE A 69 -12.04 13.67 -17.28
CA PHE A 69 -11.88 15.12 -17.19
C PHE A 69 -10.84 15.63 -18.21
N LEU A 70 -9.74 14.91 -18.36
CA LEU A 70 -8.68 15.28 -19.30
C LEU A 70 -9.10 15.12 -20.75
N GLU A 71 -9.85 14.06 -21.08
CA GLU A 71 -10.43 13.88 -22.41
C GLU A 71 -11.40 15.01 -22.78
N GLU A 72 -12.20 15.49 -21.82
CA GLU A 72 -13.19 16.55 -22.01
C GLU A 72 -12.55 17.95 -22.14
N HIS A 73 -11.52 18.26 -21.33
CA HIS A 73 -10.95 19.61 -21.25
C HIS A 73 -9.62 19.79 -22.01
N PHE A 74 -8.91 18.71 -22.28
CA PHE A 74 -7.63 18.72 -23.01
C PHE A 74 -7.64 17.68 -24.15
N PRO A 75 -8.60 17.77 -25.09
CA PRO A 75 -8.62 16.89 -26.26
C PRO A 75 -7.29 17.02 -27.00
N SER A 76 -6.71 15.88 -27.40
CA SER A 76 -5.42 15.85 -28.08
C SER A 76 -5.41 16.85 -29.25
N PRO A 77 -4.39 17.73 -29.35
CA PRO A 77 -4.04 18.38 -30.60
C PRO A 77 -3.90 17.32 -31.66
N GLU A 78 -4.86 17.32 -32.57
CA GLU A 78 -4.82 16.54 -33.79
C GLU A 78 -3.60 17.05 -34.58
N LYS A 79 -2.45 16.36 -34.47
CA LYS A 79 -1.38 16.57 -35.43
C LYS A 79 -1.95 16.11 -36.76
N GLY A 80 -2.14 17.07 -37.67
CA GLY A 80 -2.80 16.89 -38.95
C GLY A 80 -2.35 15.61 -39.68
N GLY A 81 -3.34 14.93 -40.27
CA GLY A 81 -3.12 13.96 -41.32
C GLY A 81 -2.52 12.62 -40.89
N SER A 82 -3.18 11.87 -40.00
CA SER A 82 -3.27 10.40 -40.15
C SER A 82 -4.21 9.78 -39.12
N LYS A 83 -5.17 9.02 -39.64
CA LYS A 83 -6.15 8.25 -38.87
C LYS A 83 -5.46 7.18 -38.02
N LYS A 84 -5.20 7.47 -36.75
CA LYS A 84 -5.20 6.55 -35.58
C LYS A 84 -4.54 7.22 -34.40
N LYS A 85 -5.30 7.40 -33.30
CA LYS A 85 -4.91 7.38 -31.87
C LYS A 85 -5.67 8.44 -31.06
N SER A 86 -7.00 8.28 -30.94
CA SER A 86 -7.80 9.08 -30.00
C SER A 86 -7.82 8.51 -28.57
N GLN A 87 -6.98 7.52 -28.26
CA GLN A 87 -6.94 6.83 -26.97
C GLN A 87 -5.68 7.16 -26.14
N ASN A 88 -4.77 7.98 -26.67
CA ASN A 88 -3.40 8.05 -26.13
C ASN A 88 -3.18 9.16 -25.10
N SER A 89 -3.92 10.27 -25.15
CA SER A 89 -3.77 11.42 -24.24
C SER A 89 -4.05 11.07 -22.78
N SER A 90 -5.18 10.41 -22.53
CA SER A 90 -5.59 9.91 -21.21
C SER A 90 -4.59 8.89 -20.67
N LEU A 91 -4.07 8.02 -21.54
CA LEU A 91 -3.00 7.08 -21.21
C LEU A 91 -1.68 7.79 -20.88
N PHE A 92 -1.32 8.87 -21.57
CA PHE A 92 -0.10 9.64 -21.29
C PHE A 92 -0.13 10.30 -19.91
N LEU A 93 -1.21 11.00 -19.55
CA LEU A 93 -1.32 11.61 -18.22
C LEU A 93 -1.45 10.58 -17.11
N THR A 94 -2.20 9.50 -17.36
CA THR A 94 -2.28 8.35 -16.44
C THR A 94 -0.90 7.70 -16.27
N SER A 95 -0.10 7.62 -17.33
CA SER A 95 1.27 7.07 -17.27
C SER A 95 2.18 7.99 -16.48
N LEU A 96 2.20 9.30 -16.77
CA LEU A 96 3.02 10.27 -16.04
C LEU A 96 2.65 10.32 -14.55
N THR A 97 1.35 10.39 -14.22
CA THR A 97 0.89 10.39 -12.82
C THR A 97 1.21 9.08 -12.11
N ASN A 98 1.04 7.91 -12.77
CA ASN A 98 1.46 6.64 -12.19
C ASN A 98 2.96 6.59 -11.93
N ILE A 99 3.79 7.04 -12.88
CA ILE A 99 5.25 7.09 -12.71
C ILE A 99 5.63 7.97 -11.52
N LEU A 100 5.02 9.16 -11.39
CA LEU A 100 5.29 10.06 -10.27
C LEU A 100 4.84 9.49 -8.93
N VAL A 101 3.65 8.87 -8.88
CA VAL A 101 3.15 8.21 -7.66
C VAL A 101 4.03 7.02 -7.28
N ASP A 102 4.37 6.15 -8.23
CA ASP A 102 5.18 4.97 -7.98
C ASP A 102 6.59 5.36 -7.54
N LYS A 103 7.19 6.38 -8.15
CA LYS A 103 8.50 6.93 -7.75
C LYS A 103 8.46 7.55 -6.34
N SER A 104 7.40 8.31 -6.04
CA SER A 104 7.22 8.93 -4.72
C SER A 104 7.06 7.88 -3.61
N VAL A 105 6.40 6.76 -3.88
CA VAL A 105 6.19 5.69 -2.90
C VAL A 105 7.40 4.76 -2.79
N SER A 106 8.05 4.47 -3.92
CA SER A 106 9.11 3.45 -3.98
C SER A 106 10.49 4.01 -3.62
N THR A 107 10.77 5.28 -3.94
CA THR A 107 12.05 5.94 -3.62
C THR A 107 11.80 7.30 -2.97
N PRO A 108 11.39 7.35 -1.68
CA PRO A 108 11.05 8.60 -1.00
C PRO A 108 12.23 9.59 -0.91
N HIS A 109 13.46 9.07 -0.84
CA HIS A 109 14.68 9.88 -0.75
C HIS A 109 15.13 10.46 -2.10
N GLU A 110 14.61 9.93 -3.21
CA GLU A 110 14.87 10.45 -4.55
C GLU A 110 13.57 10.44 -5.38
N PRO A 111 12.62 11.33 -5.06
CA PRO A 111 11.28 11.32 -5.65
C PRO A 111 11.24 11.94 -7.06
N TYR A 112 12.40 12.32 -7.62
CA TYR A 112 12.51 13.06 -8.86
C TYR A 112 12.64 12.13 -10.07
N VAL A 113 11.77 12.35 -11.06
CA VAL A 113 11.72 11.68 -12.35
C VAL A 113 12.26 12.63 -13.42
N PRO A 114 13.13 12.17 -14.34
CA PRO A 114 13.55 12.99 -15.47
C PRO A 114 12.38 13.25 -16.43
N ILE A 115 12.29 14.47 -16.94
CA ILE A 115 11.39 14.85 -18.03
C ILE A 115 12.06 14.39 -19.32
N ASP A 116 11.44 13.45 -20.04
CA ASP A 116 11.85 13.03 -21.37
C ASP A 116 10.91 13.62 -22.45
N ASP A 117 11.30 13.43 -23.72
CA ASP A 117 10.50 13.83 -24.89
C ASP A 117 9.19 13.03 -25.02
N SER A 118 8.99 12.00 -24.20
CA SER A 118 7.75 11.21 -24.15
C SER A 118 6.64 11.97 -23.42
N PHE A 119 6.97 12.98 -22.61
CA PHE A 119 5.98 13.79 -21.89
C PHE A 119 5.41 14.90 -22.77
N TRP A 120 4.09 15.02 -22.71
CA TRP A 120 3.37 16.08 -23.39
C TRP A 120 3.47 17.40 -22.61
N PRO A 121 4.04 18.48 -23.20
CA PRO A 121 4.24 19.74 -22.49
C PRO A 121 2.99 20.32 -21.81
N PRO A 122 1.78 20.28 -22.42
CA PRO A 122 0.57 20.79 -21.76
C PRO A 122 0.23 20.06 -20.45
N TYR A 123 0.49 18.75 -20.38
CA TYR A 123 0.22 17.95 -19.20
C TYR A 123 1.24 18.17 -18.10
N LEU A 124 2.51 18.31 -18.50
CA LEU A 124 3.58 18.70 -17.59
C LEU A 124 3.30 20.08 -16.98
N GLU A 125 2.93 21.06 -17.80
CA GLU A 125 2.56 22.41 -17.38
C GLU A 125 1.31 22.42 -16.49
N LEU A 126 0.32 21.56 -16.77
CA LEU A 126 -0.86 21.42 -15.92
C LEU A 126 -0.47 21.03 -14.49
N LEU A 127 0.38 19.98 -14.36
CA LEU A 127 0.82 19.49 -13.07
C LEU A 127 1.65 20.53 -12.32
N LEU A 128 2.54 21.23 -13.02
CA LEU A 128 3.37 22.28 -12.44
C LEU A 128 2.56 23.50 -12.01
N ARG A 129 1.67 24.01 -12.88
CA ARG A 129 0.87 25.22 -12.64
C ARG A 129 -0.15 25.03 -11.52
N HIS A 130 -0.70 23.83 -11.37
CA HIS A 130 -1.66 23.52 -10.31
C HIS A 130 -0.98 23.04 -9.02
N GLY A 131 0.36 23.07 -8.94
CA GLY A 131 1.10 22.66 -7.74
C GLY A 131 0.97 21.17 -7.41
N ILE A 132 0.66 20.34 -8.41
CA ILE A 132 0.57 18.88 -8.24
C ILE A 132 1.97 18.26 -8.33
N ALA A 133 2.85 18.88 -9.13
CA ALA A 133 4.25 18.51 -9.27
C ALA A 133 5.16 19.73 -9.09
N GLN A 134 6.39 19.49 -8.65
CA GLN A 134 7.44 20.50 -8.50
C GLN A 134 8.66 20.13 -9.35
N ARG A 135 9.32 21.13 -9.95
CA ARG A 135 10.63 20.95 -10.57
C ARG A 135 11.73 20.84 -9.51
N HIS A 136 12.81 20.15 -9.83
CA HIS A 136 13.99 20.13 -8.98
C HIS A 136 14.64 21.52 -8.96
N PRO A 137 15.05 22.03 -7.78
CA PRO A 137 15.59 23.39 -7.65
C PRO A 137 16.85 23.62 -8.48
N GLU A 138 17.69 22.59 -8.62
CA GLU A 138 18.97 22.68 -9.35
C GLU A 138 18.90 22.09 -10.78
N ASN A 139 17.87 21.30 -11.10
CA ASN A 139 17.77 20.60 -12.39
C ASN A 139 16.35 20.72 -12.97
N PRO A 140 16.11 21.67 -13.88
CA PRO A 140 14.76 21.94 -14.38
C PRO A 140 14.17 20.76 -15.16
N ASP A 141 14.98 19.81 -15.63
CA ASP A 141 14.55 18.62 -16.37
C ASP A 141 14.15 17.47 -15.44
N ARG A 142 13.97 17.73 -14.15
CA ARG A 142 13.48 16.73 -13.18
C ARG A 142 12.26 17.26 -12.45
N ILE A 143 11.26 16.40 -12.30
CA ILE A 143 10.03 16.71 -11.56
C ILE A 143 9.72 15.65 -10.50
N ARG A 144 9.08 16.06 -9.42
CA ARG A 144 8.52 15.18 -8.39
C ARG A 144 7.07 15.54 -8.10
N LEU A 145 6.33 14.61 -7.52
CA LEU A 145 5.00 14.89 -6.99
C LEU A 145 5.11 15.79 -5.74
N GLU A 146 4.13 16.68 -5.56
CA GLU A 146 3.95 17.42 -4.30
C GLU A 146 3.65 16.47 -3.14
N ALA A 147 4.15 16.79 -1.94
CA ALA A 147 3.84 16.02 -0.75
C ALA A 147 2.44 16.41 -0.23
N PHE A 148 1.44 15.58 -0.49
CA PHE A 148 0.05 15.82 -0.03
C PHE A 148 -0.24 15.30 1.39
N HIS A 149 0.77 14.84 2.12
CA HIS A 149 0.63 14.31 3.48
C HIS A 149 1.14 15.35 4.48
N GLU A 150 0.21 16.14 5.03
CA GLU A 150 0.39 16.83 6.31
C GLU A 150 -0.26 16.02 7.44
#